data_AF-A0A3P7IV98-F1
#
_entry.id   AF-A0A3P7IV98-F1
#
_cell.length_a   1.000
_cell.length_b   1.000
_cell.length_c   1.000
_cell.angle_alpha   90.00
_cell.angle_beta   90.00
_cell.angle_gamma   90.00
#
_symmetry.space_group_name_H-M   'P 1'
#
loop_
_entity.id
_entity.type
_entity.pdbx_description
1 polymer ?
#
loop_
_entity_poly.entity_id
_entity_poly.type
_entity_poly.pdbx_seq_one_letter_code
_entity_poly.pdbx_strand_id
1 'polypeptide(L)'
;MHGVLLVALVASVTAFQANGEPAAIPTQHAYQDGKTLRVPINEVATEELLDKWMNQAVSGLMAAVTSARLDQMDEDEREEVHQCSKQANTVPDHARCVVKVLDKTKPSRRVKVVKGL
;
A
#
# COMPACT_ATOMS: atom_id res chain seq x y z
N MET A 1 -2.80 37.26 -7.22
CA MET A 1 -2.76 35.87 -7.75
C MET A 1 -1.79 34.93 -7.03
N HIS A 2 -1.26 35.26 -5.83
CA HIS A 2 -0.43 34.33 -5.04
C HIS A 2 -1.21 33.64 -3.90
N GLY A 3 -2.33 34.22 -3.45
CA GLY A 3 -3.13 33.67 -2.35
C GLY A 3 -3.98 32.44 -2.71
N VAL A 4 -4.31 32.23 -3.99
CA VAL A 4 -5.16 31.10 -4.42
C VAL A 4 -4.37 29.78 -4.47
N LEU A 5 -3.06 29.85 -4.74
CA LEU A 5 -2.18 28.67 -4.81
C LEU A 5 -1.94 28.04 -3.43
N LEU A 6 -1.86 28.87 -2.38
CA LEU A 6 -1.70 28.41 -1.00
C LEU A 6 -2.95 27.69 -0.48
N VAL A 7 -4.14 28.13 -0.87
CA VAL A 7 -5.41 27.48 -0.47
C VAL A 7 -5.57 26.11 -1.12
N ALA A 8 -5.11 25.93 -2.37
CA ALA A 8 -5.16 24.63 -3.05
C ALA A 8 -4.21 23.58 -2.42
N LEU A 9 -3.02 24.00 -1.95
CA LEU A 9 -2.07 23.11 -1.27
C LEU A 9 -2.59 22.61 0.07
N VAL A 10 -3.30 23.45 0.84
CA VAL A 10 -3.88 23.04 2.13
C VAL A 10 -5.08 22.09 1.94
N ALA A 11 -5.88 22.29 0.89
CA ALA A 11 -6.99 21.40 0.56
C ALA A 11 -6.53 19.98 0.11
N SER A 12 -5.30 19.85 -0.38
CA SER A 12 -4.73 18.56 -0.80
C SER A 12 -4.33 17.70 0.39
N VAL A 13 -3.93 18.31 1.51
CA VAL A 13 -3.54 17.58 2.74
C VAL A 13 -4.77 16.97 3.43
N THR A 14 -5.93 17.61 3.33
CA THR A 14 -7.18 17.11 3.95
C THR A 14 -7.84 15.95 3.21
N ALA A 15 -7.43 15.64 1.97
CA ALA A 15 -7.98 14.52 1.20
C ALA A 15 -7.40 13.14 1.60
N PHE A 16 -6.43 13.09 2.53
CA PHE A 16 -5.91 11.85 3.12
C PHE A 16 -6.68 11.38 4.37
N GLN A 17 -7.91 11.85 4.60
CA GLN A 17 -8.78 11.20 5.58
C GLN A 17 -9.38 9.93 4.97
N ALA A 18 -8.53 8.91 4.88
CA ALA A 18 -8.94 7.53 4.72
C ALA A 18 -9.79 7.16 5.95
N ASN A 19 -11.09 7.05 5.76
CA ASN A 19 -12.04 6.51 6.73
C ASN A 19 -11.91 4.97 6.85
N GLY A 20 -10.67 4.47 6.85
CA GLY A 20 -10.32 3.08 7.13
C GLY A 20 -9.51 3.08 8.41
N GLU A 21 -10.04 2.41 9.43
CA GLU A 21 -9.35 2.17 10.69
C GLU A 21 -7.89 1.76 10.38
N PRO A 22 -6.89 2.54 10.82
CA PRO A 22 -5.49 2.21 10.55
C PRO A 22 -5.22 0.84 11.15
N ALA A 23 -4.56 -0.04 10.38
CA ALA A 23 -4.23 -1.41 10.77
C ALA A 23 -3.79 -1.43 12.24
N ALA A 24 -4.67 -1.93 13.11
CA ALA A 24 -4.50 -1.83 14.55
C ALA A 24 -3.21 -2.56 14.93
N ILE A 25 -2.20 -1.83 15.39
CA ILE A 25 -1.12 -2.41 16.17
C ILE A 25 -1.79 -3.05 17.38
N PRO A 26 -1.41 -4.28 17.81
CA PRO A 26 -1.94 -4.85 19.04
C PRO A 26 -1.69 -3.88 20.21
N THR A 27 -2.70 -3.05 20.49
CA THR A 27 -2.69 -2.01 21.51
C THR A 27 -3.07 -2.58 22.87
N GLN A 28 -3.03 -3.90 23.01
CA GLN A 28 -3.27 -4.63 24.26
C GLN A 28 -2.46 -3.99 25.40
N HIS A 29 -1.31 -3.39 25.06
CA HIS A 29 -0.48 -2.60 25.96
C HIS A 29 -0.34 -1.12 25.57
N ALA A 30 -0.75 -0.69 24.37
CA ALA A 30 -0.61 0.70 23.97
C ALA A 30 -1.70 1.57 24.61
N TYR A 31 -1.29 2.66 25.25
CA TYR A 31 -2.20 3.57 25.95
C TYR A 31 -1.94 5.02 25.54
N GLN A 32 -2.99 5.84 25.59
CA GLN A 32 -2.89 7.28 25.39
C GLN A 32 -2.39 7.95 26.67
N ASP A 33 -1.25 8.63 26.59
CA ASP A 33 -0.73 9.53 27.63
C ASP A 33 -0.87 10.98 27.14
N GLY A 34 -2.02 11.59 27.43
CA GLY A 34 -2.39 12.89 26.91
C GLY A 34 -2.57 12.87 25.38
N LYS A 35 -1.63 13.47 24.65
CA LYS A 35 -1.59 13.48 23.17
C LYS A 35 -0.58 12.49 22.58
N THR A 36 0.06 11.69 23.43
CA THR A 36 1.14 10.77 23.04
C THR A 36 0.64 9.34 23.15
N LEU A 37 0.73 8.58 22.06
CA LEU A 37 0.52 7.14 22.11
C LEU A 37 1.78 6.49 22.71
N ARG A 38 1.65 5.84 23.86
CA ARG A 38 2.73 5.07 24.49
C ARG A 38 2.54 3.59 24.21
N VAL A 39 3.60 2.93 23.77
CA VAL A 39 3.64 1.49 23.51
C VAL A 39 4.68 0.88 24.45
N PRO A 40 4.28 0.10 25.47
CA PRO A 40 5.21 -0.63 26.32
C PRO A 40 5.95 -1.67 25.50
N ILE A 41 7.27 -1.51 25.40
CA ILE A 41 8.16 -2.42 24.67
C ILE A 41 8.64 -3.48 25.64
N ASN A 42 7.99 -4.64 25.64
CA ASN A 42 8.55 -5.89 26.16
C ASN A 42 9.08 -6.75 24.99
N GLU A 43 9.81 -7.83 25.24
CA GLU A 43 10.46 -8.63 24.18
C GLU A 43 9.46 -9.08 23.10
N VAL A 44 8.32 -9.66 23.51
CA VAL A 44 7.26 -10.13 22.59
C VAL A 44 6.63 -8.96 21.80
N ALA A 45 6.30 -7.87 22.47
CA ALA A 45 5.72 -6.69 21.82
C ALA A 45 6.71 -6.04 20.84
N THR A 46 8.01 -6.15 21.09
CA THR A 46 9.06 -5.67 20.17
C THR A 46 9.05 -6.47 18.88
N GLU A 47 8.98 -7.80 18.99
CA GLU A 47 8.96 -8.71 17.84
C GLU A 47 7.71 -8.52 16.99
N GLU A 48 6.53 -8.45 17.62
CA GLU A 48 5.26 -8.21 16.92
C GLU A 48 5.25 -6.85 16.20
N LEU A 49 5.77 -5.81 16.86
CA LEU A 49 5.88 -4.49 16.27
C LEU A 49 6.83 -4.50 15.08
N LEU A 50 8.00 -5.15 15.22
CA LEU A 50 8.97 -5.28 14.15
C LEU A 50 8.39 -6.04 12.95
N ASP A 51 7.72 -7.17 13.18
CA ASP A 51 7.05 -7.93 12.12
C ASP A 51 6.02 -7.09 11.38
N LYS A 52 5.19 -6.33 12.12
CA LYS A 52 4.18 -5.46 11.51
C LYS A 52 4.81 -4.35 10.67
N TRP A 53 5.89 -3.74 11.14
CA TRP A 53 6.61 -2.68 10.41
C TRP A 53 7.31 -3.23 9.17
N MET A 54 7.91 -4.42 9.27
CA MET A 54 8.52 -5.10 8.13
C MET A 54 7.48 -5.46 7.07
N ASN A 55 6.33 -6.00 7.49
CA ASN A 55 5.22 -6.29 6.58
C ASN A 55 4.74 -5.02 5.87
N GLN A 56 4.56 -3.90 6.58
CA GLN A 56 4.16 -2.62 5.98
C GLN A 56 5.21 -2.08 5.00
N ALA A 57 6.49 -2.13 5.36
CA ALA A 57 7.58 -1.64 4.50
C ALA A 57 7.67 -2.43 3.19
N VAL A 58 7.61 -3.77 3.27
CA VAL A 58 7.67 -4.65 2.09
C VAL A 58 6.41 -4.48 1.22
N SER A 59 5.22 -4.42 1.83
CA SER A 59 3.98 -4.14 1.12
C SER A 59 4.02 -2.77 0.42
N GLY A 60 4.51 -1.72 1.09
CA GLY A 60 4.68 -0.39 0.49
C GLY A 60 5.61 -0.43 -0.74
N LEU A 61 6.73 -1.16 -0.65
CA LEU A 61 7.64 -1.35 -1.78
C LEU A 61 6.97 -2.10 -2.95
N MET A 62 6.22 -3.16 -2.66
CA MET A 62 5.48 -3.94 -3.66
C MET A 62 4.46 -3.08 -4.42
N ALA A 63 3.69 -2.25 -3.70
CA ALA A 63 2.76 -1.29 -4.30
C ALA A 63 3.49 -0.25 -5.16
N ALA A 64 4.61 0.30 -4.68
CA ALA A 64 5.39 1.28 -5.43
C ALA A 64 5.94 0.71 -6.74
N VAL A 65 6.51 -0.50 -6.73
CA VAL A 65 7.07 -1.15 -7.93
C VAL A 65 6.00 -1.41 -8.99
N THR A 66 4.78 -1.70 -8.57
CA THR A 66 3.67 -2.05 -9.47
C THR A 66 2.84 -0.86 -9.91
N SER A 67 2.92 0.27 -9.19
CA SER A 67 2.21 1.52 -9.51
C SER A 67 2.46 2.01 -10.95
N ALA A 68 3.68 1.84 -11.46
CA ALA A 68 4.06 2.21 -12.82
C ALA A 68 3.40 1.38 -13.92
N ARG A 69 2.64 0.34 -13.57
CA ARG A 69 1.92 -0.53 -14.51
C ARG A 69 0.41 -0.33 -14.44
N LEU A 70 -0.10 0.41 -13.45
CA LEU A 70 -1.53 0.65 -13.26
C LEU A 70 -2.13 1.51 -14.39
N ASP A 71 -1.30 2.20 -15.18
CA ASP A 71 -1.69 2.95 -16.38
C ASP A 71 -2.13 2.05 -17.54
N GLN A 72 -1.74 0.77 -17.52
CA GLN A 72 -2.11 -0.24 -18.50
C GLN A 72 -3.39 -1.00 -18.13
N MET A 73 -3.98 -0.69 -16.99
CA MET A 73 -5.21 -1.30 -16.47
C MET A 73 -6.38 -0.33 -16.62
N ASP A 74 -7.59 -0.84 -16.73
CA ASP A 74 -8.77 0.02 -16.69
C ASP A 74 -9.07 0.53 -15.27
N GLU A 75 -9.98 1.50 -15.17
CA GLU A 75 -10.31 2.18 -13.91
C GLU A 75 -10.87 1.21 -12.86
N ASP A 76 -11.72 0.26 -13.27
CA ASP A 76 -12.34 -0.70 -12.36
C ASP A 76 -11.27 -1.69 -11.84
N GLU A 77 -10.39 -2.15 -12.72
CA GLU A 77 -9.26 -3.01 -12.36
C GLU A 77 -8.28 -2.31 -11.40
N ARG A 78 -8.02 -1.03 -11.62
CA ARG A 78 -7.14 -0.22 -10.75
C ARG A 78 -7.76 -0.02 -9.37
N GLU A 79 -9.06 0.25 -9.31
CA GLU A 79 -9.79 0.37 -8.04
C GLU A 79 -9.79 -0.96 -7.28
N GLU A 80 -9.99 -2.09 -7.96
CA GLU A 80 -9.94 -3.41 -7.31
C GLU A 80 -8.55 -3.70 -6.71
N VAL A 81 -7.47 -3.37 -7.43
CA VAL A 81 -6.10 -3.50 -6.91
C VAL A 81 -5.88 -2.57 -5.71
N HIS A 82 -6.38 -1.33 -5.75
CA HIS A 82 -6.28 -0.39 -4.65
C HIS A 82 -6.98 -0.92 -3.39
N GLN A 83 -8.20 -1.43 -3.54
CA GLN A 83 -8.95 -2.03 -2.42
C GLN A 83 -8.27 -3.29 -1.88
N CYS A 84 -7.77 -4.17 -2.75
CA CYS A 84 -7.01 -5.35 -2.34
C CYS A 84 -5.78 -4.95 -1.52
N SER A 85 -4.97 -4.01 -2.04
CA SER A 85 -3.78 -3.50 -1.37
C SER A 85 -4.09 -2.88 -0.01
N LYS A 86 -5.22 -2.17 0.10
CA LYS A 86 -5.67 -1.52 1.34
C LYS A 86 -6.08 -2.52 2.43
N GLN A 87 -6.65 -3.67 2.04
CA GLN A 87 -7.13 -4.71 2.95
C GLN A 87 -6.03 -5.72 3.34
N ALA A 88 -4.92 -5.76 2.60
CA ALA A 88 -3.81 -6.67 2.84
C ALA A 88 -3.06 -6.34 4.15
N ASN A 89 -3.02 -7.30 5.07
CA ASN A 89 -2.38 -7.13 6.38
C ASN A 89 -1.01 -7.82 6.49
N THR A 90 -0.69 -8.68 5.53
CA THR A 90 0.54 -9.47 5.47
C THR A 90 1.19 -9.35 4.09
N VAL A 91 2.49 -9.67 4.01
CA VAL A 91 3.21 -9.68 2.72
C VAL A 91 2.57 -10.66 1.71
N PRO A 92 2.20 -11.91 2.07
CA PRO A 92 1.52 -12.81 1.15
C PRO A 92 0.18 -12.28 0.63
N ASP A 93 -0.63 -11.63 1.46
CA ASP A 93 -1.89 -11.03 1.02
C ASP A 93 -1.64 -9.92 0.00
N HIS A 94 -0.68 -9.05 0.28
CA HIS A 94 -0.33 -7.95 -0.60
C HIS A 94 0.27 -8.44 -1.93
N ALA A 95 1.06 -9.51 -1.89
CA ALA A 95 1.63 -10.14 -3.08
C ALA A 95 0.52 -10.68 -4.02
N ARG A 96 -0.59 -11.18 -3.50
CA ARG A 96 -1.74 -11.61 -4.34
C ARG A 96 -2.34 -10.45 -5.12
N CYS A 97 -2.43 -9.26 -4.52
CA CYS A 97 -2.88 -8.05 -5.21
C CYS A 97 -1.91 -7.67 -6.34
N VAL A 98 -0.60 -7.75 -6.08
CA VAL A 98 0.45 -7.46 -7.07
C VAL A 98 0.45 -8.44 -8.23
N VAL A 99 0.25 -9.75 -7.98
CA VAL A 99 0.19 -10.76 -9.05
C VAL A 99 -0.87 -10.41 -10.08
N LYS A 100 -2.03 -9.89 -9.65
CA LYS A 100 -3.07 -9.44 -10.56
C LYS A 100 -2.57 -8.33 -11.50
N VAL A 101 -1.86 -7.34 -10.97
CA VAL A 101 -1.23 -6.28 -11.78
C VAL A 101 -0.26 -6.90 -12.80
N LEU A 102 0.60 -7.81 -12.35
CA LEU A 102 1.61 -8.42 -13.21
C LEU A 102 1.00 -9.30 -14.32
N ASP A 103 -0.08 -10.03 -14.03
CA ASP A 103 -0.76 -10.87 -15.02
C ASP A 103 -1.49 -10.05 -16.08
N LYS A 104 -2.10 -8.94 -15.68
CA LYS A 104 -2.82 -8.02 -16.58
C LYS A 104 -1.88 -7.18 -17.44
N THR A 105 -0.73 -6.82 -16.89
CA THR A 105 0.26 -5.95 -17.53
C THR A 105 1.46 -6.72 -18.08
N LYS A 106 1.29 -8.04 -18.27
CA LYS A 106 2.31 -8.94 -18.82
C LYS A 106 2.76 -8.37 -20.17
N PRO A 107 4.05 -8.03 -20.34
CA PRO A 107 4.53 -7.63 -21.64
C PRO A 107 4.35 -8.82 -22.58
N SER A 108 3.53 -8.64 -23.61
CA SER A 108 3.43 -9.60 -24.71
C SER A 108 4.80 -9.71 -25.35
N ARG A 109 5.63 -10.65 -24.88
CA ARG A 109 6.69 -11.18 -25.71
C ARG A 109 5.97 -11.87 -26.85
N ARG A 110 5.74 -11.15 -27.95
CA ARG A 110 5.64 -11.76 -29.27
C ARG A 110 6.93 -12.54 -29.46
N VAL A 111 6.93 -13.81 -29.05
CA VAL A 111 7.93 -14.77 -29.49
C VAL A 111 7.77 -14.77 -31.00
N LYS A 112 8.65 -14.08 -31.70
CA LYS A 112 8.77 -14.22 -33.15
C LYS A 112 9.19 -15.68 -33.34
N VAL A 113 8.23 -16.56 -33.58
CA VAL A 113 8.52 -17.90 -34.09
C VAL A 113 9.19 -17.65 -35.43
N VAL A 114 10.52 -17.72 -35.44
CA VAL A 114 11.28 -17.77 -36.67
C VAL A 114 10.89 -19.10 -37.32
N LYS A 115 9.94 -19.05 -38.26
CA LYS A 115 9.70 -20.18 -39.16
C LYS A 115 10.98 -20.30 -39.99
N GLY A 116 11.83 -21.25 -39.61
CA GLY A 116 12.98 -21.66 -40.39
C GLY A 116 12.50 -22.18 -41.74
N LEU A 117 13.18 -21.70 -42.79
CA LEU A 117 13.12 -22.20 -44.16
C LEU A 117 13.57 -23.66 -44.25
#